data_AF-A0A8S3IXP4-F1
#
_entry.id   AF-A0A8S3IXP4-F1
#
_cell.length_a   1.000
_cell.length_b   1.000
_cell.length_c   1.000
_cell.angle_alpha   90.00
_cell.angle_beta   90.00
_cell.angle_gamma   90.00
#
_symmetry.space_group_name_H-M   'P 1'
#
loop_
_entity.id
_entity.type
_entity.pdbx_description
1 polymer ?
#
loop_
_entity_poly.entity_id
_entity_poly.type
_entity_poly.pdbx_seq_one_letter_code
_entity_poly.pdbx_strand_id
1 'polypeptide(L)'
;SGSSSSSSSSSSSATKIDDVTDDTINIFSVASGHLYERLLRIMMISVLKNTKKTVKFWFLKNFLSPSFTSFLPYYAEHYNFTYELVHYKWPKWLTVYPTEKQRVIWGYKILFLDVLFPLDLKKVIFVDADQIVRADMAELRDLDLHGIDLSLVFDCL
;
A
#
# COMPACT_ATOMS: atom_id res chain seq x y z
N SER A 1 -21.54 48.96 43.77
CA SER A 1 -21.83 47.61 43.25
C SER A 1 -21.23 47.55 41.85
N GLY A 2 -20.06 46.95 41.64
CA GLY A 2 -19.88 45.48 41.63
C GLY A 2 -20.77 44.91 40.51
N SER A 3 -20.28 44.36 39.41
CA SER A 3 -19.22 43.34 39.37
C SER A 3 -18.59 43.21 37.97
N SER A 4 -17.29 42.97 38.00
CA SER A 4 -16.39 42.48 36.95
C SER A 4 -16.60 40.99 36.66
N SER A 5 -16.44 40.59 35.39
CA SER A 5 -15.86 39.31 34.90
C SER A 5 -16.35 39.05 33.47
N SER A 6 -15.64 38.43 32.53
CA SER A 6 -14.27 37.95 32.40
C SER A 6 -14.16 37.45 30.96
N SER A 7 -13.20 37.96 30.20
CA SER A 7 -12.83 37.41 28.89
C SER A 7 -12.24 36.02 29.06
N SER A 8 -12.96 34.98 28.66
CA SER A 8 -12.43 33.62 28.56
C SER A 8 -11.91 33.38 27.14
N SER A 9 -10.64 33.67 26.95
CA SER A 9 -9.81 33.09 25.90
C SER A 9 -9.73 31.59 26.12
N SER A 10 -10.52 30.80 25.39
CA SER A 10 -10.27 29.38 25.24
C SER A 10 -9.35 29.19 24.04
N SER A 11 -8.05 29.32 24.31
CA SER A 11 -7.00 28.74 23.48
C SER A 11 -7.15 27.22 23.54
N SER A 12 -8.02 26.66 22.69
CA SER A 12 -7.93 25.26 22.33
C SER A 12 -6.70 25.14 21.44
N SER A 13 -5.55 24.92 22.08
CA SER A 13 -4.36 24.39 21.46
C SER A 13 -4.75 23.10 20.75
N ALA A 14 -5.18 23.23 19.50
CA ALA A 14 -5.17 22.15 18.54
C ALA A 14 -3.70 21.81 18.39
N THR A 15 -3.27 20.83 19.17
CA THR A 15 -2.02 20.12 18.94
C THR A 15 -2.06 19.75 17.47
N LYS A 16 -1.27 20.46 16.66
CA LYS A 16 -0.90 19.98 15.34
C LYS A 16 -0.28 18.63 15.64
N ILE A 17 -1.06 17.57 15.41
CA ILE A 17 -0.46 16.28 15.14
C ILE A 17 0.30 16.57 13.88
N ASP A 18 1.60 16.76 14.02
CA ASP A 18 2.49 16.94 12.91
C ASP A 18 2.22 15.75 11.99
N ASP A 19 1.52 16.03 10.89
CA ASP A 19 1.55 15.23 9.69
C ASP A 19 3.02 15.20 9.28
N VAL A 20 3.80 14.34 9.92
CA VAL A 20 4.99 13.76 9.31
C VAL A 20 4.40 12.98 8.16
N THR A 21 4.15 13.69 7.06
CA THR A 21 3.78 13.13 5.78
C THR A 21 4.88 12.15 5.49
N ASP A 22 4.58 10.88 5.72
CA ASP A 22 5.41 9.78 5.27
C ASP A 22 5.53 9.97 3.76
N ASP A 23 6.59 10.65 3.30
CA ASP A 23 6.87 10.95 1.89
C ASP A 23 7.11 9.67 1.07
N THR A 24 6.98 8.54 1.74
CA THR A 24 7.00 7.20 1.20
C THR A 24 5.73 6.88 0.44
N ILE A 25 5.92 6.40 -0.79
CA ILE A 25 4.87 5.83 -1.62
C ILE A 25 4.71 4.37 -1.23
N ASN A 26 3.52 3.99 -0.76
CA ASN A 26 3.20 2.63 -0.36
C ASN A 26 2.53 1.88 -1.51
N ILE A 27 3.20 0.85 -2.03
CA ILE A 27 2.74 0.06 -3.16
C ILE A 27 2.51 -1.38 -2.73
N PHE A 28 1.30 -1.87 -2.93
CA PHE A 28 0.94 -3.27 -2.67
C PHE A 28 0.84 -4.03 -3.97
N SER A 29 1.47 -5.21 -4.02
CA SER A 29 1.39 -6.09 -5.18
C SER A 29 1.38 -7.56 -4.77
N VAL A 30 0.76 -8.39 -5.61
CA VAL A 30 0.73 -9.84 -5.44
C VAL A 30 1.20 -10.51 -6.72
N ALA A 31 2.07 -11.50 -6.58
CA ALA A 31 2.53 -12.35 -7.66
C ALA A 31 2.53 -13.79 -7.19
N SER A 32 2.10 -14.70 -8.06
CA SER A 32 2.13 -16.14 -7.78
C SER A 32 2.69 -16.89 -8.99
N GLY A 33 3.82 -17.55 -8.79
CA GLY A 33 4.52 -18.32 -9.81
C GLY A 33 5.64 -17.54 -10.50
N HIS A 34 6.63 -18.28 -11.03
CA HIS A 34 7.89 -17.72 -11.53
C HIS A 34 7.74 -16.66 -12.62
N LEU A 35 6.74 -16.80 -13.50
CA LEU A 35 6.47 -15.81 -14.54
C LEU A 35 6.04 -14.48 -13.92
N TYR A 36 5.05 -14.49 -13.02
CA TYR A 36 4.57 -13.28 -12.37
C TYR A 36 5.61 -12.69 -11.43
N GLU A 37 6.47 -13.48 -10.80
CA GLU A 37 7.61 -12.96 -10.03
C GLU A 37 8.62 -12.23 -10.92
N ARG A 38 8.84 -12.72 -12.14
CA ARG A 38 9.70 -12.04 -13.12
C ARG A 38 9.08 -10.73 -13.57
N LEU A 39 7.76 -10.71 -13.81
CA LEU A 39 7.03 -9.48 -14.14
C LEU A 39 7.04 -8.50 -12.97
N LEU A 40 6.84 -8.99 -11.75
CA LEU A 40 6.89 -8.19 -10.52
C LEU A 40 8.22 -7.45 -10.37
N ARG A 41 9.36 -8.08 -10.69
CA ARG A 41 10.67 -7.41 -10.69
C ARG A 41 10.71 -6.24 -11.67
N ILE A 42 10.13 -6.42 -12.86
CA ILE A 42 10.06 -5.38 -13.89
C ILE A 42 9.15 -4.24 -13.40
N MET A 43 8.00 -4.57 -12.82
CA MET A 43 7.08 -3.60 -12.22
C MET A 43 7.79 -2.76 -11.14
N MET A 44 8.47 -3.40 -10.18
CA MET A 44 9.22 -2.70 -9.13
C MET A 44 10.26 -1.73 -9.71
N ILE A 45 11.06 -2.20 -10.67
CA ILE A 45 12.08 -1.36 -11.33
C ILE A 45 11.43 -0.21 -12.11
N SER A 46 10.27 -0.44 -12.74
CA SER A 46 9.55 0.59 -13.48
C SER A 46 9.08 1.72 -12.57
N VAL A 47 8.55 1.40 -11.38
CA VAL A 47 8.17 2.40 -10.38
C VAL A 47 9.40 3.18 -9.93
N LEU A 48 10.45 2.47 -9.49
CA LEU A 48 11.65 3.10 -8.91
C LEU A 48 12.39 4.00 -9.90
N LYS A 49 12.28 3.74 -11.21
CA LYS A 49 12.86 4.60 -12.25
C LYS A 49 12.07 5.87 -12.51
N ASN A 50 10.76 5.87 -12.23
CA ASN A 50 9.85 6.97 -12.56
C ASN A 50 9.48 7.83 -11.34
N THR A 51 10.02 7.55 -10.15
CA THR A 51 9.81 8.37 -8.96
C THR A 51 11.11 8.70 -8.25
N LYS A 52 11.17 9.89 -7.63
CA LYS A 52 12.29 10.34 -6.78
C LYS A 52 12.00 10.16 -5.30
N LYS A 53 10.73 9.91 -4.93
CA LYS A 53 10.31 9.71 -3.55
C LYS A 53 10.71 8.31 -3.06
N THR A 54 10.76 8.14 -1.74
CA THR A 54 10.98 6.81 -1.16
C THR A 54 9.80 5.90 -1.49
N VAL A 55 10.06 4.63 -1.75
CA VAL A 55 9.02 3.65 -2.05
C VAL A 55 9.10 2.52 -1.03
N LYS A 56 7.93 2.14 -0.50
CA LYS A 56 7.74 0.95 0.33
C LYS A 56 6.85 -0.05 -0.40
N PHE A 57 7.39 -1.23 -0.68
CA PHE A 57 6.64 -2.30 -1.29
C PHE A 57 6.05 -3.26 -0.25
N TRP A 58 4.80 -3.61 -0.42
CA TRP A 58 4.08 -4.55 0.42
C TRP A 58 3.74 -5.78 -0.41
N PHE A 59 4.11 -6.96 0.09
CA PHE A 59 3.86 -8.23 -0.61
C PHE A 59 3.20 -9.27 0.29
N LEU A 60 2.33 -10.09 -0.30
CA LEU A 60 1.80 -11.27 0.40
C LEU A 60 2.80 -12.42 0.36
N LYS A 61 3.37 -12.74 1.52
CA LYS A 61 4.39 -13.79 1.64
C LYS A 61 3.91 -15.17 1.19
N ASN A 62 2.62 -15.48 1.36
CA ASN A 62 2.05 -16.78 1.01
C ASN A 62 2.06 -17.09 -0.50
N PHE A 63 2.17 -16.07 -1.35
CA PHE A 63 2.11 -16.21 -2.80
C PHE A 63 3.49 -16.16 -3.47
N LEU A 64 4.49 -15.64 -2.76
CA LEU A 64 5.87 -15.54 -3.25
C LEU A 64 6.63 -16.85 -3.01
N SER A 65 7.51 -17.19 -3.95
CA SER A 65 8.43 -18.30 -3.79
C SER A 65 9.51 -17.98 -2.76
N PRO A 66 10.02 -19.00 -2.04
CA PRO A 66 11.14 -18.82 -1.11
C PRO A 66 12.36 -18.17 -1.77
N SER A 67 12.63 -18.56 -3.03
CA SER A 67 13.73 -17.98 -3.82
C SER A 67 13.55 -16.48 -4.02
N PHE A 68 12.35 -16.02 -4.42
CA PHE A 68 12.10 -14.59 -4.55
C PHE A 68 12.28 -13.86 -3.21
N THR A 69 11.72 -14.40 -2.13
CA THR A 69 11.82 -13.78 -0.80
C THR A 69 13.26 -13.70 -0.27
N SER A 70 14.12 -14.68 -0.58
CA SER A 70 15.54 -14.63 -0.19
C SER A 70 16.35 -13.58 -0.97
N PHE A 71 15.90 -13.22 -2.18
CA PHE A 71 16.57 -12.20 -2.98
C PHE A 71 16.12 -10.77 -2.64
N LEU A 72 14.92 -10.57 -2.09
CA LEU A 72 14.37 -9.24 -1.77
C LEU A 72 15.31 -8.31 -0.97
N PRO A 73 16.02 -8.77 0.09
CA PRO A 73 16.95 -7.90 0.82
C PRO A 73 18.02 -7.27 -0.07
N TYR A 74 18.60 -8.04 -0.98
CA TYR A 74 19.62 -7.56 -1.92
C TYR A 74 19.06 -6.55 -2.92
N TYR A 75 17.83 -6.76 -3.37
CA TYR A 75 17.14 -5.79 -4.24
C TYR A 75 16.85 -4.48 -3.49
N ALA A 76 16.39 -4.58 -2.24
CA ALA A 76 16.07 -3.44 -1.41
C ALA A 76 17.29 -2.54 -1.17
N GLU A 77 18.44 -3.16 -0.88
CA GLU A 77 19.71 -2.45 -0.73
C GLU A 77 20.19 -1.83 -2.05
N HIS A 78 20.18 -2.60 -3.14
CA HIS A 78 20.67 -2.13 -4.44
C HIS A 78 19.85 -0.98 -5.03
N TYR A 79 18.53 -1.01 -4.87
CA TYR A 79 17.63 0.00 -5.43
C TYR A 79 17.07 0.97 -4.37
N ASN A 80 17.57 0.89 -3.14
CA ASN A 80 17.26 1.78 -2.03
C ASN A 80 15.76 1.94 -1.75
N PHE A 81 15.02 0.82 -1.73
CA PHE A 81 13.61 0.78 -1.36
C PHE A 81 13.40 0.02 -0.06
N THR A 82 12.27 0.24 0.60
CA THR A 82 11.86 -0.55 1.78
C THR A 82 10.78 -1.54 1.39
N TYR A 83 10.67 -2.65 2.10
CA TYR A 83 9.61 -3.62 1.83
C TYR A 83 9.11 -4.28 3.10
N GLU A 84 7.88 -4.78 3.04
CA GLU A 84 7.28 -5.54 4.11
C GLU A 84 6.51 -6.75 3.57
N LEU A 85 6.73 -7.89 4.22
CA LEU A 85 6.09 -9.15 3.87
C LEU A 85 4.91 -9.38 4.81
N VAL A 86 3.72 -9.12 4.31
CA VAL A 86 2.49 -9.33 5.08
C VAL A 86 2.10 -10.80 4.99
N HIS A 87 1.91 -11.40 6.16
CA HIS A 87 1.32 -12.72 6.27
C HIS A 87 -0.17 -12.60 6.42
N TYR A 88 -0.88 -13.43 5.68
CA TYR A 88 -2.31 -13.50 5.81
C TYR A 88 -2.76 -14.92 6.14
N LYS A 89 -3.69 -15.04 7.10
CA LYS A 89 -4.39 -16.29 7.37
C LYS A 89 -5.85 -16.11 6.98
N TRP A 90 -6.37 -17.02 6.17
CA TRP A 90 -7.79 -17.03 5.83
C TRP A 90 -8.64 -17.09 7.10
N PRO A 91 -9.53 -16.10 7.35
CA PRO A 91 -10.35 -16.08 8.52
C PRO A 91 -11.24 -17.30 8.53
N LYS A 92 -11.27 -17.98 9.68
CA LYS A 92 -12.04 -19.21 9.86
C LYS A 92 -13.55 -18.99 9.69
N TRP A 93 -14.01 -17.75 9.79
CA TRP A 93 -15.42 -17.36 9.67
C TRP A 93 -15.89 -17.21 8.21
N LEU A 94 -14.99 -17.18 7.22
CA LEU A 94 -15.36 -17.27 5.81
C LEU A 94 -15.39 -18.75 5.41
N THR A 95 -16.54 -19.37 5.65
CA THR A 95 -16.76 -20.83 5.63
C THR A 95 -16.55 -21.49 4.26
N VAL A 96 -16.43 -20.70 3.19
CA VAL A 96 -16.15 -21.20 1.83
C VAL A 96 -14.75 -20.76 1.44
N TYR A 97 -13.75 -21.64 1.60
CA TYR A 97 -12.49 -21.48 0.90
C TYR A 97 -12.73 -21.80 -0.58
N PRO A 98 -12.53 -20.85 -1.51
CA PRO A 98 -12.66 -21.18 -2.92
C PRO A 98 -11.65 -22.27 -3.28
N THR A 99 -12.11 -23.38 -3.83
CA THR A 99 -11.26 -24.49 -4.28
C THR A 99 -10.25 -24.04 -5.33
N GLU A 100 -10.56 -22.97 -6.05
CA GLU A 100 -9.78 -22.41 -7.14
C GLU A 100 -8.89 -21.24 -6.65
N LYS A 101 -7.56 -21.39 -6.79
CA LYS A 101 -6.57 -20.41 -6.31
C LYS A 101 -6.85 -18.97 -6.78
N GLN A 102 -7.37 -18.80 -7.99
CA GLN A 102 -7.69 -17.48 -8.56
C GLN A 102 -8.82 -16.77 -7.82
N ARG A 103 -9.89 -17.49 -7.44
CA ARG A 103 -11.01 -16.91 -6.69
C ARG A 103 -10.60 -16.50 -5.28
N VAL A 104 -9.64 -17.22 -4.69
CA VAL A 104 -9.01 -16.79 -3.45
C VAL A 104 -8.26 -15.47 -3.66
N ILE A 105 -7.46 -15.34 -4.73
CA ILE A 105 -6.74 -14.10 -5.12
C ILE A 105 -7.69 -12.92 -5.39
N TRP A 106 -8.87 -13.17 -5.95
CA TRP A 106 -9.85 -12.11 -6.20
C TRP A 106 -10.57 -11.69 -4.91
N GLY A 107 -10.93 -12.64 -4.05
CA GLY A 107 -11.40 -12.35 -2.69
C GLY A 107 -10.34 -11.60 -1.87
N TYR A 108 -9.05 -11.91 -2.11
CA TYR A 108 -7.91 -11.21 -1.51
C TYR A 108 -7.89 -9.72 -1.79
N LYS A 109 -8.21 -9.34 -3.04
CA LYS A 109 -8.17 -7.94 -3.50
C LYS A 109 -9.27 -7.07 -2.89
N ILE A 110 -10.46 -7.64 -2.59
CA ILE A 110 -11.64 -6.86 -2.15
C ILE A 110 -11.84 -6.89 -0.63
N LEU A 111 -11.64 -8.03 0.03
CA LEU A 111 -12.05 -8.20 1.43
C LEU A 111 -10.98 -7.84 2.46
N PHE A 112 -9.74 -7.56 2.06
CA PHE A 112 -8.61 -7.56 3.01
C PHE A 112 -7.70 -6.33 2.96
N LEU A 113 -7.99 -5.33 2.14
CA LEU A 113 -7.23 -4.07 2.15
C LEU A 113 -7.26 -3.41 3.55
N ASP A 114 -8.36 -3.50 4.29
CA ASP A 114 -8.50 -2.88 5.62
C ASP A 114 -7.72 -3.57 6.76
N VAL A 115 -7.36 -4.85 6.62
CA VAL A 115 -6.77 -5.66 7.72
C VAL A 115 -5.29 -5.97 7.48
N LEU A 116 -4.82 -5.81 6.25
CA LEU A 116 -3.45 -6.14 5.86
C LEU A 116 -2.43 -5.08 6.27
N PHE A 117 -2.86 -3.84 6.45
CA PHE A 117 -1.97 -2.72 6.70
C PHE A 117 -2.14 -2.19 8.13
N PRO A 118 -1.06 -1.67 8.73
CA PRO A 118 -1.16 -1.02 10.02
C PRO A 118 -2.02 0.27 9.90
N LEU A 119 -2.70 0.63 10.98
CA LEU A 119 -3.72 1.70 11.01
C LEU A 119 -3.15 3.11 10.74
N ASP A 120 -1.83 3.25 10.82
CA ASP A 120 -1.09 4.48 10.50
C ASP A 120 -0.88 4.68 9.00
N LEU A 121 -1.14 3.66 8.18
CA LEU A 121 -0.95 3.72 6.73
C LEU A 121 -2.12 4.43 6.03
N LYS A 122 -1.92 5.70 5.69
CA LYS A 122 -2.97 6.57 5.14
C LYS A 122 -3.46 6.19 3.74
N LYS A 123 -2.56 5.75 2.84
CA LYS A 123 -2.89 5.45 1.44
C LYS A 123 -1.97 4.35 0.91
N VAL A 124 -2.55 3.36 0.25
CA VAL A 124 -1.83 2.27 -0.45
C VAL A 124 -2.30 2.21 -1.88
N ILE A 125 -1.34 2.06 -2.79
CA ILE A 125 -1.63 1.91 -4.22
C ILE A 125 -1.45 0.44 -4.58
N PHE A 126 -2.51 -0.18 -5.09
CA PHE A 126 -2.41 -1.52 -5.64
C PHE A 126 -1.90 -1.47 -7.09
N VAL A 127 -0.88 -2.26 -7.39
CA VAL A 127 -0.32 -2.40 -8.75
C VAL A 127 -0.21 -3.88 -9.10
N ASP A 128 -0.80 -4.28 -10.22
CA ASP A 128 -0.69 -5.66 -10.70
C ASP A 128 0.74 -5.97 -11.18
N ALA A 129 1.22 -7.20 -10.95
CA ALA A 129 2.61 -7.56 -11.18
C ALA A 129 3.05 -7.50 -12.66
N ASP A 130 2.10 -7.50 -13.59
CA ASP A 130 2.31 -7.40 -15.04
C ASP A 130 2.21 -5.96 -15.58
N GLN A 131 1.86 -4.98 -14.76
CA GLN A 131 1.78 -3.58 -15.15
C GLN A 131 3.18 -2.93 -15.21
N ILE A 132 3.36 -2.09 -16.23
CA ILE A 132 4.57 -1.27 -16.39
C ILE A 132 4.20 0.18 -16.06
N VAL A 133 4.75 0.69 -14.95
CA VAL A 133 4.51 2.06 -14.50
C VAL A 133 5.47 3.00 -15.24
N ARG A 134 4.90 4.00 -15.92
CA ARG A 134 5.65 5.04 -16.65
C ARG A 134 5.47 6.46 -16.08
N ALA A 135 4.46 6.65 -15.22
CA ALA A 135 4.19 7.91 -14.55
C ALA A 135 4.80 7.92 -13.14
N ASP A 136 4.94 9.10 -12.55
CA ASP A 136 5.37 9.23 -11.16
C ASP A 136 4.21 8.84 -10.21
N MET A 137 4.40 7.77 -9.44
CA MET A 137 3.41 7.28 -8.47
C MET A 137 3.16 8.29 -7.34
N ALA A 138 4.02 9.30 -7.18
CA ALA A 138 3.78 10.43 -6.29
C ALA A 138 2.51 11.20 -6.67
N GLU A 139 2.21 11.34 -7.96
CA GLU A 139 1.00 12.02 -8.42
C GLU A 139 -0.24 11.30 -7.90
N LEU A 140 -0.27 9.96 -8.03
CA LEU A 140 -1.39 9.16 -7.55
C LEU A 140 -1.54 9.18 -6.01
N ARG A 141 -0.42 9.27 -5.29
CA ARG A 141 -0.45 9.47 -3.83
C ARG A 141 -1.06 10.82 -3.47
N ASP A 142 -0.71 11.87 -4.19
CA ASP A 142 -1.09 13.25 -3.89
C ASP A 142 -2.46 13.63 -4.49
N LEU A 143 -3.06 12.75 -5.32
CA LEU A 143 -4.43 12.91 -5.82
C LEU A 143 -5.43 13.02 -4.67
N ASP A 144 -6.24 14.09 -4.75
CA ASP A 144 -7.40 14.28 -3.88
C ASP A 144 -8.52 13.35 -4.32
N LEU A 145 -9.02 12.55 -3.36
CA LEU A 145 -10.07 11.57 -3.60
C LEU A 145 -11.47 12.12 -3.31
N HIS A 146 -11.62 13.43 -3.04
CA HIS A 146 -12.90 14.09 -2.80
C HIS A 146 -13.80 13.36 -1.79
N GLY A 147 -13.20 12.74 -0.76
CA GLY A 147 -13.91 12.02 0.30
C GLY A 147 -14.31 10.57 -0.04
N ILE A 148 -13.74 9.96 -1.08
CA ILE A 148 -13.97 8.55 -1.44
C ILE A 148 -12.83 7.67 -0.89
N ASP A 149 -13.18 6.58 -0.19
CA ASP A 149 -12.22 5.67 0.45
C ASP A 149 -11.42 4.81 -0.54
N LEU A 150 -11.99 4.52 -1.72
CA LEU A 150 -11.36 3.71 -2.77
C LEU A 150 -11.61 4.31 -4.15
N SER A 151 -10.52 4.58 -4.89
CA SER A 151 -10.57 4.95 -6.30
C SER A 151 -9.92 3.87 -7.16
N LEU A 152 -10.53 3.56 -8.30
CA LEU A 152 -10.08 2.53 -9.24
C LEU A 152 -9.88 3.15 -10.61
N VAL A 153 -8.69 2.94 -11.19
CA VAL A 153 -8.42 3.23 -12.60
C VAL A 153 -8.54 1.91 -13.35
N PHE A 154 -9.47 1.83 -14.30
CA PHE A 154 -9.56 0.71 -15.21
C PHE A 154 -8.60 0.94 -16.38
N ASP A 155 -7.71 -0.01 -16.65
CA ASP A 155 -6.96 -0.03 -17.90
C ASP A 155 -7.96 -0.15 -19.07
N CYS A 156 -7.84 0.74 -20.05
CA CYS A 156 -8.65 0.70 -21.26
C CYS A 156 -8.09 -0.40 -22.16
N LEU A 157 -8.82 -1.52 -22.30
CA LEU A 157 -8.59 -2.52 -23.35
C LEU A 157 -9.13 -2.02 -24.70
#